data_AF-A0A1B8QHG7-F1
#
_entry.id   AF-A0A1B8QHG7-F1
#
_cell.length_a   1.000
_cell.length_b   1.000
_cell.length_c   1.000
_cell.angle_alpha   90.00
_cell.angle_beta   90.00
_cell.angle_gamma   90.00
#
_symmetry.space_group_name_H-M   'P 1'
#
loop_
_entity.id
_entity.type
_entity.pdbx_description
1 polymer ?
#
loop_
_entity_poly.entity_id
_entity_poly.type
_entity_poly.pdbx_seq_one_letter_code
_entity_poly.pdbx_strand_id
1 'polypeptide(L)'
;MKSSEIIDLLLQAQFYAEKSHGISNILQPGIIKELIMAEILGHQLIPQKDLPDAKDESGNFYEYLASIRRVNTKTNKGCSFQMDRITKSNLSRITRNHTFYFGIFKNHLEIEQIWVVEIPLVLSEVERQLKKCKNDIAHVNFLLKWLETNGKLIYQVQNYE
;
A
#
# COMPACT_ATOMS: atom_id res chain seq x y z
N MET A 1 -0.90 -21.77 23.50
CA MET A 1 0.25 -21.46 22.65
C MET A 1 1.28 -20.73 23.50
N LYS A 2 2.53 -21.18 23.54
CA LYS A 2 3.63 -20.52 24.25
C LYS A 2 4.21 -19.43 23.35
N SER A 3 4.79 -18.37 23.92
CA SER A 3 5.46 -17.33 23.15
C SER A 3 6.55 -17.87 22.22
N SER A 4 7.18 -19.00 22.58
CA SER A 4 8.16 -19.69 21.74
C SER A 4 7.59 -20.13 20.39
N GLU A 5 6.36 -20.65 20.36
CA GLU A 5 5.73 -21.12 19.12
C GLU A 5 5.48 -19.96 18.15
N ILE A 6 5.13 -18.78 18.67
CA ILE A 6 4.96 -17.56 17.87
C ILE A 6 6.31 -17.12 17.29
N ILE A 7 7.36 -17.16 18.10
CA ILE A 7 8.73 -16.80 17.68
C ILE A 7 9.21 -17.74 16.57
N ASP A 8 8.98 -19.05 16.71
CA ASP A 8 9.38 -20.04 15.71
C ASP A 8 8.69 -19.82 14.37
N LEU A 9 7.39 -19.46 14.39
CA LEU A 9 6.64 -19.11 13.18
C LEU A 9 7.16 -17.83 12.52
N LEU A 10 7.51 -16.81 13.31
CA LEU A 10 8.10 -15.57 12.78
C LEU A 10 9.48 -15.80 12.15
N LEU A 11 10.31 -16.65 12.76
CA LEU A 11 11.62 -17.04 12.20
C LEU A 11 11.46 -17.78 10.87
N GLN A 12 10.50 -18.70 10.79
CA GLN A 12 10.17 -19.39 9.54
C GLN A 12 9.67 -18.42 8.47
N ALA A 13 8.75 -17.52 8.82
CA ALA A 13 8.26 -16.50 7.89
C ALA A 13 9.40 -15.62 7.36
N GLN A 14 10.31 -15.17 8.22
CA GLN A 14 11.48 -14.37 7.83
C GLN A 14 12.41 -15.16 6.91
N PHE A 15 12.66 -16.45 7.18
CA PHE A 15 13.48 -17.30 6.32
C PHE A 15 12.90 -17.41 4.90
N TYR A 16 11.60 -17.67 4.77
CA TYR A 16 10.95 -17.79 3.45
C TYR A 16 10.87 -16.44 2.72
N ALA A 17 10.63 -15.35 3.45
CA ALA A 17 10.57 -14.00 2.88
C ALA A 17 11.91 -13.57 2.29
N GLU A 18 13.02 -13.83 2.99
CA GLU A 18 14.36 -13.56 2.47
C GLU A 18 14.67 -14.44 1.26
N LYS A 19 14.45 -15.76 1.38
CA LYS A 19 14.79 -16.73 0.33
C LYS A 19 14.02 -16.51 -0.98
N SER A 20 12.74 -16.15 -0.89
CA SER A 20 11.84 -16.13 -2.05
C SER A 20 11.63 -14.73 -2.61
N HIS A 21 11.75 -13.69 -1.77
CA HIS A 21 11.43 -12.31 -2.14
C HIS A 21 12.54 -11.30 -1.81
N GLY A 22 13.66 -11.73 -1.18
CA GLY A 22 14.74 -10.82 -0.77
C GLY A 22 14.35 -9.85 0.35
N ILE A 23 13.35 -10.21 1.16
CA ILE A 23 12.85 -9.38 2.27
C ILE A 23 13.65 -9.70 3.54
N SER A 24 14.60 -8.83 3.88
CA SER A 24 15.49 -9.03 5.04
C SER A 24 14.89 -8.70 6.39
N ASN A 25 13.75 -8.01 6.40
CA ASN A 25 13.04 -7.67 7.63
C ASN A 25 11.53 -7.63 7.39
N ILE A 26 10.83 -8.70 7.75
CA ILE A 26 9.36 -8.80 7.68
C ILE A 26 8.63 -7.84 8.63
N LEU A 27 9.33 -7.26 9.60
CA LEU A 27 8.77 -6.30 10.55
C LEU A 27 8.97 -4.86 10.10
N GLN A 28 9.58 -4.62 8.93
CA GLN A 28 9.62 -3.30 8.32
C GLN A 28 8.18 -2.79 8.12
N PRO A 29 7.87 -1.54 8.49
CA PRO A 29 6.54 -0.98 8.26
C PRO A 29 6.13 -1.11 6.79
N GLY A 30 4.95 -1.65 6.54
CA GLY A 30 4.38 -1.80 5.18
C GLY A 30 4.64 -3.17 4.55
N ILE A 31 5.83 -3.75 4.75
CA ILE A 31 6.35 -4.84 3.91
C ILE A 31 5.45 -6.07 3.81
N ILE A 32 4.84 -6.50 4.92
CA ILE A 32 3.95 -7.67 4.90
C ILE A 32 2.65 -7.36 4.16
N LYS A 33 2.14 -6.13 4.26
CA LYS A 33 0.95 -5.74 3.50
C LYS A 33 1.25 -5.65 2.01
N GLU A 34 2.43 -5.10 1.67
CA GLU A 34 2.90 -5.04 0.28
C GLU A 34 3.08 -6.45 -0.30
N LEU A 35 3.67 -7.37 0.47
CA LEU A 35 3.81 -8.78 0.08
C LEU A 35 2.45 -9.45 -0.18
N ILE A 36 1.47 -9.24 0.71
CA ILE A 36 0.10 -9.76 0.54
C ILE A 36 -0.55 -9.20 -0.73
N MET A 37 -0.40 -7.90 -0.99
CA MET A 37 -0.94 -7.26 -2.19
C MET A 37 -0.24 -7.77 -3.46
N ALA A 38 1.08 -7.90 -3.43
CA ALA A 38 1.87 -8.41 -4.55
C ALA A 38 1.45 -9.83 -4.94
N GLU A 39 1.26 -10.72 -3.96
CA GLU A 39 0.79 -12.09 -4.17
C GLU A 39 -0.58 -12.12 -4.87
N ILE A 40 -1.55 -11.33 -4.38
CA ILE A 40 -2.90 -11.28 -4.96
C ILE A 40 -2.89 -10.72 -6.38
N LEU A 41 -2.02 -9.76 -6.65
CA LEU A 41 -1.93 -9.08 -7.95
C LEU A 41 -1.02 -9.80 -8.95
N GLY A 42 -0.29 -10.85 -8.54
CA GLY A 42 0.71 -11.51 -9.37
C GLY A 42 1.93 -10.63 -9.68
N HIS A 43 2.26 -9.69 -8.79
CA HIS A 43 3.39 -8.80 -8.95
C HIS A 43 4.63 -9.32 -8.20
N GLN A 44 5.82 -8.98 -8.70
CA GLN A 44 7.07 -9.14 -7.96
C GLN A 44 7.28 -7.95 -7.03
N LEU A 45 7.34 -8.22 -5.72
CA LEU A 45 7.67 -7.21 -4.70
C LEU A 45 9.11 -6.68 -4.88
N ILE A 46 9.30 -5.39 -4.63
CA ILE A 46 10.59 -4.69 -4.59
C ILE A 46 10.79 -4.19 -3.15
N PRO A 47 11.54 -4.91 -2.30
CA PRO A 47 11.61 -4.60 -0.87
C PRO A 47 12.52 -3.41 -0.52
N GLN A 48 13.22 -2.84 -1.51
CA GLN A 48 14.13 -1.73 -1.29
C GLN A 48 13.41 -0.40 -1.12
N LYS A 49 13.85 0.39 -0.14
CA LYS A 49 13.34 1.75 0.08
C LYS A 49 13.64 2.66 -1.10
N ASP A 50 12.79 3.67 -1.27
CA ASP A 50 12.86 4.71 -2.30
C ASP A 50 12.69 4.22 -3.76
N LEU A 51 12.49 2.91 -3.97
CA LEU A 51 12.04 2.32 -5.22
C LEU A 51 10.50 2.17 -5.24
N PRO A 52 9.87 1.86 -6.39
CA PRO A 52 8.49 1.39 -6.43
C PRO A 52 8.31 0.15 -5.56
N ASP A 53 7.08 -0.11 -5.09
CA ASP A 53 6.82 -1.26 -4.21
C ASP A 53 6.81 -2.59 -4.96
N ALA A 54 6.44 -2.58 -6.24
CA ALA A 54 6.37 -3.80 -7.04
C ALA A 54 6.55 -3.57 -8.54
N LYS A 55 6.70 -4.67 -9.27
CA LYS A 55 6.69 -4.71 -10.75
C LYS A 55 6.00 -5.94 -11.30
N ASP A 56 5.56 -5.89 -12.55
CA ASP A 56 5.10 -7.08 -13.29
C ASP A 56 6.22 -7.69 -14.17
N GLU A 57 5.88 -8.78 -14.85
CA GLU A 57 6.78 -9.46 -15.82
C GLU A 57 7.11 -8.59 -17.04
N SER A 58 6.27 -7.61 -17.38
CA SER A 58 6.52 -6.65 -18.46
C SER A 58 7.47 -5.52 -18.04
N GLY A 59 7.85 -5.46 -16.76
CA GLY A 59 8.71 -4.42 -16.21
C GLY A 59 7.99 -3.13 -15.83
N ASN A 60 6.65 -3.11 -15.80
CA ASN A 60 5.90 -1.97 -15.30
C ASN A 60 6.00 -1.90 -13.78
N PHE A 61 6.15 -0.68 -13.24
CA PHE A 61 6.26 -0.44 -11.80
C PHE A 61 4.92 -0.05 -11.17
N TYR A 62 4.76 -0.36 -9.89
CA TYR A 62 3.54 -0.12 -9.13
C TYR A 62 3.86 0.40 -7.74
N GLU A 63 3.00 1.30 -7.23
CA GLU A 63 3.02 1.77 -5.85
C GLU A 63 1.79 1.25 -5.10
N TYR A 64 1.99 0.83 -3.86
CA TYR A 64 0.97 0.31 -2.96
C TYR A 64 0.79 1.25 -1.78
N LEU A 65 -0.46 1.59 -1.49
CA LEU A 65 -0.82 2.22 -0.22
C LEU A 65 -1.79 1.32 0.50
N ALA A 66 -1.53 1.07 1.79
CA ALA A 66 -2.36 0.18 2.59
C ALA A 66 -2.95 0.91 3.80
N SER A 67 -4.20 0.56 4.15
CA SER A 67 -4.89 1.10 5.31
C SER A 67 -5.75 0.04 5.97
N ILE A 68 -5.77 0.02 7.31
CA ILE A 68 -6.66 -0.88 8.06
C ILE A 68 -8.02 -0.19 8.20
N ARG A 69 -9.11 -0.88 7.85
CA ARG A 69 -10.48 -0.40 8.02
C ARG A 69 -10.77 -0.17 9.49
N ARG A 70 -11.21 1.05 9.82
CA ARG A 70 -11.63 1.43 11.17
C ARG A 70 -13.16 1.52 11.22
N VAL A 71 -13.77 0.77 12.14
CA VAL A 71 -15.24 0.58 12.22
C VAL A 71 -15.94 1.72 12.98
N ASN A 72 -15.23 2.49 13.82
CA ASN A 72 -15.83 3.61 14.55
C ASN A 72 -15.20 4.95 14.23
N THR A 73 -16.06 5.82 13.74
CA THR A 73 -15.74 7.05 13.06
C THR A 73 -16.83 8.06 13.38
N LYS A 74 -16.80 8.70 14.55
CA LYS A 74 -17.70 9.85 14.77
C LYS A 74 -17.45 10.98 13.73
N THR A 75 -16.34 10.90 13.00
CA THR A 75 -15.76 11.99 12.19
C THR A 75 -15.14 11.59 10.84
N ASN A 76 -15.03 10.30 10.48
CA ASN A 76 -14.71 9.86 9.11
C ASN A 76 -14.72 8.34 8.97
N LYS A 77 -15.86 7.76 8.55
CA LYS A 77 -15.98 6.35 8.13
C LYS A 77 -14.92 6.10 7.06
N GLY A 78 -13.81 5.46 7.39
CA GLY A 78 -12.95 4.94 6.34
C GLY A 78 -11.46 4.88 6.60
N CYS A 79 -10.85 4.20 5.65
CA CYS A 79 -9.43 4.10 5.40
C CYS A 79 -8.85 5.48 5.05
N SER A 80 -7.63 5.74 5.52
CA SER A 80 -6.79 6.83 5.07
C SER A 80 -5.46 6.25 4.62
N PHE A 81 -5.02 6.65 3.44
CA PHE A 81 -3.79 6.21 2.81
C PHE A 81 -2.86 7.41 2.73
N GLN A 82 -1.64 7.26 3.22
CA GLN A 82 -0.71 8.38 3.31
C GLN A 82 0.53 8.13 2.46
N MET A 83 0.88 9.13 1.65
CA MET A 83 2.21 9.25 1.05
C MET A 83 3.02 10.29 1.82
N ASP A 84 4.16 9.85 2.33
CA ASP A 84 5.03 10.68 3.15
C ASP A 84 6.09 11.39 2.34
N ARG A 85 6.46 12.58 2.82
CA ARG A 85 7.59 13.38 2.32
C ARG A 85 7.48 13.72 0.84
N ILE A 86 6.28 14.09 0.39
CA ILE A 86 6.07 14.53 -0.99
C ILE A 86 6.42 16.01 -1.12
N THR A 87 7.18 16.33 -2.15
CA THR A 87 7.62 17.68 -2.51
C THR A 87 7.33 17.91 -3.99
N LYS A 88 7.43 19.17 -4.45
CA LYS A 88 7.31 19.48 -5.89
C LYS A 88 8.41 18.84 -6.73
N SER A 89 9.57 18.53 -6.14
CA SER A 89 10.73 17.99 -6.83
C SER A 89 10.77 16.45 -6.90
N ASN A 90 9.91 15.74 -6.16
CA ASN A 90 9.92 14.26 -6.13
C ASN A 90 8.63 13.62 -6.65
N LEU A 91 7.89 14.32 -7.50
CA LEU A 91 6.68 13.78 -8.16
C LEU A 91 6.97 12.56 -9.05
N SER A 92 8.23 12.31 -9.39
CA SER A 92 8.66 11.06 -10.04
C SER A 92 8.31 9.81 -9.23
N ARG A 93 8.16 9.92 -7.91
CA ARG A 93 7.65 8.83 -7.05
C ARG A 93 6.24 8.40 -7.42
N ILE A 94 5.48 9.25 -8.09
CA ILE A 94 4.14 8.97 -8.60
C ILE A 94 4.23 8.58 -10.08
N THR A 95 4.88 9.41 -10.90
CA THR A 95 4.84 9.27 -12.37
C THR A 95 5.69 8.14 -12.94
N ARG A 96 6.60 7.55 -12.16
CA ARG A 96 7.37 6.35 -12.56
C ARG A 96 6.53 5.07 -12.58
N ASN A 97 5.38 5.09 -11.91
CA ASN A 97 4.52 3.92 -11.77
C ASN A 97 3.53 3.86 -12.94
N HIS A 98 3.08 2.66 -13.28
CA HIS A 98 2.02 2.45 -14.26
C HIS A 98 0.64 2.70 -13.64
N THR A 99 0.44 2.28 -12.39
CA THR A 99 -0.76 2.57 -11.61
C THR A 99 -0.47 2.50 -10.11
N PHE A 100 -1.38 3.03 -9.31
CA PHE A 100 -1.38 2.85 -7.85
C PHE A 100 -2.41 1.79 -7.44
N TYR A 101 -2.07 1.01 -6.42
CA TYR A 101 -3.00 0.11 -5.75
C TYR A 101 -3.21 0.51 -4.30
N PHE A 102 -4.47 0.46 -3.86
CA PHE A 102 -4.89 0.82 -2.52
C PHE A 102 -5.50 -0.41 -1.84
N GLY A 103 -4.76 -0.98 -0.88
CA GLY A 103 -5.17 -2.14 -0.11
C GLY A 103 -5.92 -1.76 1.16
N ILE A 104 -7.18 -2.14 1.27
CA ILE A 104 -7.95 -2.03 2.50
C ILE A 104 -7.85 -3.35 3.25
N PHE A 105 -7.35 -3.29 4.48
CA PHE A 105 -7.19 -4.46 5.33
C PHE A 105 -8.18 -4.46 6.48
N LYS A 106 -8.68 -5.64 6.84
CA LYS A 106 -9.50 -5.84 8.04
C LYS A 106 -8.65 -5.75 9.32
N ASN A 107 -7.43 -6.28 9.28
CA ASN A 107 -6.43 -6.20 10.36
C ASN A 107 -5.01 -6.12 9.77
N HIS A 108 -3.97 -6.47 10.54
CA HIS A 108 -2.59 -6.35 10.04
C HIS A 108 -2.22 -7.37 8.94
N LEU A 109 -2.96 -8.47 8.81
CA LEU A 109 -2.61 -9.61 7.95
C LEU A 109 -3.75 -10.02 6.99
N GLU A 110 -4.98 -9.57 7.23
CA GLU A 110 -6.14 -9.91 6.40
C GLU A 110 -6.52 -8.72 5.52
N ILE A 111 -6.33 -8.84 4.22
CA ILE A 111 -6.80 -7.88 3.22
C ILE A 111 -8.27 -8.11 2.89
N GLU A 112 -9.03 -7.04 2.70
CA GLU A 112 -10.47 -7.07 2.40
C GLU A 112 -10.74 -6.64 0.97
N GLN A 113 -10.07 -5.58 0.50
CA GLN A 113 -10.26 -5.01 -0.84
C GLN A 113 -8.93 -4.50 -1.42
N ILE A 114 -8.80 -4.57 -2.75
CA ILE A 114 -7.79 -3.83 -3.51
C ILE A 114 -8.50 -2.96 -4.54
N TRP A 115 -8.14 -1.69 -4.55
CA TRP A 115 -8.57 -0.71 -5.54
C TRP A 115 -7.39 -0.29 -6.39
N VAL A 116 -7.64 0.00 -7.67
CA VAL A 116 -6.64 0.54 -8.60
C VAL A 116 -7.00 1.97 -8.98
N VAL A 117 -5.99 2.85 -9.07
CA VAL A 117 -6.17 4.25 -9.49
C VAL A 117 -5.06 4.65 -10.46
N GLU A 118 -5.46 5.19 -11.61
CA GLU A 118 -4.53 5.65 -12.65
C GLU A 118 -3.70 6.85 -12.20
N ILE A 119 -2.47 6.94 -12.72
CA ILE A 119 -1.50 7.99 -12.38
C ILE A 119 -2.02 9.41 -12.51
N PRO A 120 -2.76 9.80 -13.58
CA PRO A 120 -3.23 11.18 -13.71
C PRO A 120 -4.15 11.61 -12.54
N LEU A 121 -4.97 10.70 -12.02
CA LEU A 121 -5.87 10.97 -10.90
C LEU A 121 -5.09 11.11 -9.58
N VAL A 122 -4.13 10.21 -9.34
CA VAL A 122 -3.24 10.28 -8.17
C VAL A 122 -2.42 11.58 -8.18
N LEU A 123 -1.81 11.90 -9.32
CA LEU A 123 -0.97 13.09 -9.49
C LEU A 123 -1.80 14.37 -9.29
N SER A 124 -3.00 14.44 -9.86
CA SER A 124 -3.89 15.60 -9.70
C SER A 124 -4.22 15.86 -8.22
N GLU A 125 -4.53 14.80 -7.46
CA GLU A 125 -4.84 14.92 -6.04
C GLU A 125 -3.61 15.31 -5.19
N VAL A 126 -2.44 14.75 -5.50
CA VAL A 126 -1.17 15.15 -4.89
C VAL A 126 -0.90 16.64 -5.12
N GLU A 127 -0.95 17.10 -6.37
CA GLU A 127 -0.72 18.50 -6.71
C GLU A 127 -1.73 19.42 -6.05
N ARG A 128 -3.01 19.02 -5.97
CA ARG A 128 -4.07 19.75 -5.27
C ARG A 128 -3.75 19.92 -3.78
N GLN A 129 -3.20 18.89 -3.13
CA GLN A 129 -2.79 18.97 -1.72
C GLN A 129 -1.51 19.78 -1.53
N LEU A 130 -0.51 19.62 -2.41
CA LEU A 130 0.73 20.41 -2.39
C LEU A 130 0.46 21.91 -2.56
N LYS A 131 -0.45 22.31 -3.46
CA LYS A 131 -0.84 23.73 -3.63
C LYS A 131 -1.45 24.35 -2.38
N LYS A 132 -2.09 23.53 -1.52
CA LYS A 132 -2.68 23.97 -0.25
C LYS A 132 -1.70 23.85 0.92
N CYS A 133 -0.60 23.11 0.75
CA CYS A 133 0.41 22.94 1.77
C CYS A 133 1.26 24.21 1.87
N LYS A 134 1.48 24.68 3.10
CA LYS A 134 2.38 25.81 3.37
C LYS A 134 3.84 25.39 3.54
N ASN A 135 4.08 24.08 3.72
CA ASN A 135 5.41 23.52 3.94
C ASN A 135 5.97 22.96 2.63
N ASP A 136 7.30 22.92 2.52
CA ASP A 136 7.99 22.33 1.36
C ASP A 136 7.83 20.80 1.28
N ILE A 137 7.54 20.17 2.43
CA ILE A 137 7.33 18.74 2.58
C ILE A 137 5.90 18.49 3.05
N ALA A 138 5.15 17.71 2.29
CA ALA A 138 3.76 17.36 2.59
C ALA A 138 3.58 15.88 2.92
N HIS A 139 2.60 15.61 3.77
CA HIS A 139 1.96 14.31 3.91
C HIS A 139 0.66 14.33 3.11
N VAL A 140 0.64 13.63 1.98
CA VAL A 140 -0.53 13.57 1.11
C VAL A 140 -1.43 12.43 1.59
N ASN A 141 -2.71 12.74 1.81
CA ASN A 141 -3.68 11.77 2.31
C ASN A 141 -4.77 11.50 1.26
N PHE A 142 -5.00 10.23 0.93
CA PHE A 142 -6.14 9.79 0.16
C PHE A 142 -7.16 9.17 1.10
N LEU A 143 -8.36 9.75 1.15
CA LEU A 143 -9.45 9.26 1.99
C LEU A 143 -10.30 8.24 1.24
N LEU A 144 -10.97 7.35 1.96
CA LEU A 144 -11.85 6.34 1.38
C LEU A 144 -12.84 6.92 0.34
N LYS A 145 -13.49 8.04 0.64
CA LYS A 145 -14.42 8.70 -0.30
C LYS A 145 -13.76 9.09 -1.62
N TRP A 146 -12.51 9.58 -1.57
CA TRP A 146 -11.76 9.92 -2.77
C TRP A 146 -11.44 8.66 -3.57
N LEU A 147 -11.02 7.59 -2.88
CA LEU A 147 -10.72 6.31 -3.51
C LEU A 147 -11.95 5.70 -4.19
N GLU A 148 -13.10 5.70 -3.52
CA GLU A 148 -14.37 5.21 -4.09
C GLU A 148 -14.85 6.02 -5.29
N THR A 149 -14.50 7.32 -5.34
CA THR A 149 -14.89 8.20 -6.46
C THR A 149 -13.98 8.04 -7.67
N ASN A 150 -12.68 7.78 -7.46
CA ASN A 150 -11.66 7.85 -8.51
C ASN A 150 -11.04 6.49 -8.85
N GLY A 151 -11.20 5.49 -7.99
CA GLY A 151 -10.62 4.17 -8.14
C GLY A 151 -11.62 3.14 -8.64
N LYS A 152 -11.07 2.04 -9.16
CA LYS A 152 -11.80 0.84 -9.53
C LYS A 152 -11.49 -0.28 -8.54
N LEU A 153 -12.53 -0.87 -7.95
CA LEU A 153 -12.38 -2.07 -7.14
C LEU A 153 -12.00 -3.26 -8.05
N ILE A 154 -10.92 -3.96 -7.74
CA ILE A 154 -10.41 -5.08 -8.54
C ILE A 154 -10.30 -6.39 -7.76
N TYR A 155 -10.31 -6.31 -6.42
CA TYR A 155 -10.31 -7.46 -5.55
C TYR A 155 -11.19 -7.17 -4.35
N GLN A 156 -12.02 -8.14 -3.97
CA GLN A 156 -12.79 -8.13 -2.73
C GLN A 156 -12.88 -9.56 -2.22
N VAL A 157 -12.59 -9.75 -0.92
CA VAL A 157 -12.83 -11.04 -0.27
C VAL A 157 -14.33 -11.35 -0.32
N GLN A 158 -14.69 -12.48 -0.93
CA GLN A 158 -16.02 -13.02 -0.83
C GLN A 158 -16.16 -13.67 0.56
N ASN A 159 -17.00 -13.11 1.42
CA ASN A 159 -17.42 -13.81 2.63
C ASN A 159 -18.36 -14.94 2.17
N TYR A 160 -17.93 -16.19 2.29
CA TYR A 160 -18.87 -17.29 2.38
C TYR A 160 -19.48 -17.19 3.78
N GLU A 161 -20.73 -16.74 3.87
CA GLU A 161 -21.55 -16.88 5.09
C GLU A 161 -21.84 -18.34 5.39
#